data_AF-A0A0N4W8J2-F1
#
_entry.id   AF-A0A0N4W8J2-F1
#
_cell.length_a   1.000
_cell.length_b   1.000
_cell.length_c   1.000
_cell.angle_alpha   90.00
_cell.angle_beta   90.00
_cell.angle_gamma   90.00
#
_symmetry.space_group_name_H-M   'P 1'
#
loop_
_entity.id
_entity.type
_entity.pdbx_description
1 polymer ?
#
loop_
_entity_poly.entity_id
_entity_poly.type
_entity_poly.pdbx_seq_one_letter_code
_entity_poly.pdbx_strand_id
1 'polypeptide(L)'
;MATETRTLMCLNCQKKMNVEVKISKDKKPLETDPTGFTAGQSCSLMNLICDAEVPSDAPVCKECSDQLLVDMDQQLKLLEDDCAAYRQLIDYLKEKHSNADIASYKQTLRNLKAEESALKAQFDQLCTEEARLDAELMEKKAALEEKTEEEASRWRQFRDNHRRLLDLDEKTRNADAELRYAAEQHRRLADTNALDLVFNIWVDPADGIIGEINGFRLGRLPDRLVDWPEINAAWGQLVLLLDVLMHRAGVKSDNFKLITMCSHSCILYKRQVFIYLYQTRI
;
A
#
# COMPACT_ATOMS: atom_id res chain seq x y z
N MET A 1 90.32 -6.99 50.90
CA MET A 1 88.94 -7.52 50.87
C MET A 1 88.09 -6.53 51.66
N ALA A 2 87.16 -5.83 51.01
CA ALA A 2 86.24 -4.94 51.71
C ALA A 2 84.90 -5.68 51.83
N THR A 3 84.52 -6.05 53.05
CA THR A 3 83.19 -6.55 53.39
C THR A 3 82.32 -5.35 53.73
N GLU A 4 81.31 -5.09 52.91
CA GLU A 4 80.33 -4.03 53.16
C GLU A 4 79.10 -4.67 53.81
N THR A 5 78.79 -4.30 55.05
CA THR A 5 77.57 -4.72 55.74
C THR A 5 76.42 -3.84 55.27
N ARG A 6 75.55 -4.39 54.43
CA ARG A 6 74.34 -3.69 53.98
C ARG A 6 73.17 -4.11 54.84
N THR A 7 72.49 -3.13 55.46
CA THR A 7 71.24 -3.36 56.17
C THR A 7 70.11 -3.39 55.13
N LEU A 8 69.64 -4.59 54.82
CA LEU A 8 68.52 -4.82 53.90
C LEU A 8 67.29 -5.25 54.71
N MET A 9 66.10 -5.00 54.19
CA MET A 9 64.84 -5.38 54.85
C MET A 9 64.36 -6.71 54.29
N CYS A 10 63.91 -7.63 55.15
CA CYS A 10 63.28 -8.87 54.68
C CYS A 10 61.98 -8.54 53.94
N LEU A 11 61.81 -9.11 52.75
CA LEU A 11 60.63 -8.87 51.92
C LEU A 11 59.31 -9.31 52.60
N ASN A 12 59.34 -10.40 53.38
CA ASN A 12 58.14 -10.99 53.98
C ASN A 12 57.77 -10.37 55.35
N CYS A 13 58.76 -10.15 56.24
CA CYS A 13 58.50 -9.67 57.61
C CYS A 13 59.02 -8.26 57.92
N GLN A 14 59.65 -7.58 56.95
CA GLN A 14 60.21 -6.22 57.08
C GLN A 14 61.20 -6.05 58.25
N LYS A 15 61.76 -7.14 58.80
CA LYS A 15 62.83 -7.08 59.81
C LYS A 15 64.15 -6.68 59.14
N LYS A 16 64.95 -5.88 59.84
CA LYS A 16 66.31 -5.48 59.41
C LYS A 16 67.24 -6.70 59.42
N MET A 17 67.86 -6.97 58.28
CA MET A 17 68.88 -7.99 58.10
C MET A 17 70.21 -7.31 57.77
N ASN A 18 71.29 -7.76 58.40
CA ASN A 18 72.63 -7.36 58.02
C ASN A 18 73.21 -8.45 57.12
N VAL A 19 73.37 -8.15 55.84
CA VAL A 19 73.92 -9.09 54.86
C VAL A 19 75.34 -8.65 54.50
N GLU A 20 76.30 -9.56 54.62
CA GLU A 20 77.69 -9.35 54.20
C GLU A 20 77.82 -9.66 52.70
N VAL A 21 77.96 -8.64 51.86
CA VAL A 21 78.08 -8.82 50.41
C VAL A 21 79.56 -8.77 50.01
N LYS A 22 80.08 -9.84 49.38
CA LYS A 22 81.40 -9.86 48.74
C LYS A 22 81.27 -9.41 47.29
N ILE A 23 81.81 -8.24 46.94
CA ILE A 23 81.78 -7.71 45.57
C ILE A 23 82.96 -8.29 44.77
N SER A 24 82.69 -9.09 43.74
CA SER A 24 83.66 -9.45 42.70
C SER A 24 83.63 -8.39 41.58
N LYS A 25 84.77 -7.74 41.32
CA LYS A 25 84.95 -6.77 40.23
C LYS A 25 85.02 -7.52 38.89
N ASP A 26 83.89 -7.69 38.22
CA ASP A 26 83.80 -7.70 36.74
C ASP A 26 82.33 -7.91 36.31
N LYS A 27 81.63 -6.80 36.04
CA LYS A 27 80.58 -6.62 35.01
C LYS A 27 79.95 -5.22 35.12
N LYS A 28 79.71 -4.60 33.96
CA LYS A 28 79.08 -3.28 33.77
C LYS A 28 77.68 -3.23 34.40
N PRO A 29 77.19 -2.05 34.83
CA PRO A 29 75.86 -1.91 35.39
C PRO A 29 74.82 -2.08 34.28
N LEU A 30 73.89 -3.01 34.48
CA LEU A 30 72.64 -3.05 33.74
C LEU A 30 71.64 -2.24 34.57
N GLU A 31 71.21 -1.10 34.05
CA GLU A 31 70.09 -0.35 34.58
C GLU A 31 68.82 -1.17 34.35
N THR A 32 68.16 -1.56 35.44
CA THR A 32 66.76 -1.95 35.44
C THR A 32 66.06 -1.05 36.44
N ASP A 33 65.12 -0.25 35.93
CA ASP A 33 64.28 0.67 36.69
C ASP A 33 63.62 -0.01 37.90
N PRO A 34 63.44 0.71 39.02
CA PRO A 34 62.65 0.21 40.14
C PRO A 34 61.17 0.40 39.80
N THR A 35 60.56 -0.56 39.11
CA THR A 35 59.11 -0.62 39.04
C THR A 35 58.58 -0.86 40.45
N GLY A 36 57.75 0.09 40.90
CA GLY A 36 57.32 0.22 42.28
C GLY A 36 56.65 -1.03 42.83
N PHE A 37 57.31 -1.63 43.83
CA PHE A 37 56.61 -2.46 44.80
C PHE A 37 55.69 -1.56 45.61
N THR A 38 54.38 -1.73 45.41
CA THR A 38 53.34 -1.12 46.22
C THR A 38 53.55 -1.51 47.68
N ALA A 39 54.00 -0.53 48.47
CA ALA A 39 54.05 -0.62 49.91
C ALA A 39 52.63 -0.85 50.45
N GLY A 40 52.42 -1.92 51.21
CA GLY A 40 51.23 -2.07 52.06
C GLY A 40 50.44 -3.37 51.97
N GLN A 41 50.87 -4.37 51.22
CA GLN A 41 50.24 -5.70 51.25
C GLN A 41 51.27 -6.76 51.66
N SER A 42 50.97 -7.50 52.72
CA SER A 42 51.67 -8.74 53.04
C SER A 42 51.35 -9.76 51.95
N CYS A 43 52.12 -9.75 50.86
CA CYS A 43 52.05 -10.79 49.87
C CYS A 43 52.60 -12.07 50.52
N SER A 44 51.78 -13.12 50.62
CA SER A 44 52.28 -14.43 51.00
C SER A 44 53.46 -14.74 50.09
N LEU A 45 54.66 -14.90 50.66
CA LEU A 45 55.90 -15.18 49.93
C LEU A 45 55.71 -16.36 48.95
N MET A 46 54.79 -17.29 49.27
CA MET A 46 54.38 -18.38 48.41
C MET A 46 53.76 -17.91 47.08
N ASN A 47 52.78 -17.00 47.11
CA ASN A 47 52.12 -16.52 45.90
C ASN A 47 53.11 -15.79 44.96
N LEU A 48 54.09 -15.09 45.54
CA LEU A 48 55.13 -14.39 44.78
C LEU A 48 56.10 -15.33 44.05
N ILE A 49 56.31 -16.55 44.57
CA ILE A 49 57.20 -17.55 43.98
C ILE A 49 56.46 -18.41 42.94
N CYS A 50 55.16 -18.65 43.12
CA CYS A 50 54.33 -19.34 42.13
C CYS A 50 54.16 -18.54 40.82
N ASP A 51 54.20 -17.22 40.91
CA ASP A 51 54.12 -16.34 39.74
C ASP A 51 55.54 -16.16 39.14
N ALA A 52 55.83 -16.92 38.08
CA ALA A 52 57.14 -16.96 37.41
C ALA A 52 57.60 -15.63 36.76
N GLU A 53 56.83 -14.54 36.90
CA GLU A 53 57.10 -13.22 36.32
C GLU A 53 57.87 -12.28 37.26
N VAL A 54 58.14 -12.67 38.51
CA VAL A 54 58.86 -11.82 39.47
C VAL A 54 60.33 -12.24 39.60
N PRO A 55 61.30 -11.49 39.03
CA PRO A 55 62.72 -11.70 39.31
C PRO A 55 63.01 -11.29 40.76
N SER A 56 63.03 -12.26 41.66
CA SER A 56 63.24 -12.02 43.09
C SER A 56 64.72 -12.13 43.47
N ASP A 57 65.47 -11.04 43.28
CA ASP A 57 66.79 -10.83 43.92
C ASP A 57 66.65 -10.25 45.35
N ALA A 58 65.45 -10.34 45.95
CA ALA A 58 65.12 -9.74 47.23
C ALA A 58 65.54 -10.63 48.42
N PRO A 59 66.24 -10.08 49.44
CA PRO A 59 66.71 -10.86 50.57
C PRO A 59 65.56 -11.27 51.51
N VAL A 60 65.50 -12.55 51.86
CA VAL A 60 64.57 -13.13 52.84
C VAL A 60 65.36 -13.58 54.08
N CYS A 61 64.83 -13.34 55.28
CA CYS A 61 65.50 -13.78 56.51
C CYS A 61 65.35 -15.29 56.71
N LYS A 62 66.28 -15.89 57.47
CA LYS A 62 66.24 -17.34 57.77
C LYS A 62 64.89 -17.78 58.32
N GLU A 63 64.35 -17.06 59.31
CA GLU A 63 63.03 -17.33 59.89
C GLU A 63 61.89 -17.37 58.85
N CYS A 64 61.90 -16.46 57.87
CA CYS A 64 60.88 -16.41 56.82
C CYS A 64 61.11 -17.45 55.72
N SER A 65 62.36 -17.79 55.42
CA SER A 65 62.71 -18.88 54.50
C SER A 65 62.31 -20.23 55.11
N ASP A 66 62.57 -20.43 56.40
CA ASP A 66 62.22 -21.66 57.12
C ASP A 66 60.70 -21.82 57.19
N GLN A 67 59.95 -20.74 57.47
CA GLN A 67 58.49 -20.79 57.45
C GLN A 67 57.93 -21.08 56.05
N LEU A 68 58.50 -20.49 54.99
CA LEU A 68 58.10 -20.80 53.62
C LEU A 68 58.36 -22.27 53.29
N LEU A 69 59.51 -22.82 53.65
CA LEU A 69 59.80 -24.25 53.42
C LEU A 69 58.80 -25.14 54.15
N VAL A 70 58.40 -24.80 55.38
CA VAL A 70 57.34 -25.51 56.11
C VAL A 70 56.00 -25.42 55.40
N ASP A 71 55.61 -24.24 54.91
CA ASP A 71 54.37 -24.05 54.17
C ASP A 71 54.42 -24.82 52.82
N MET A 72 55.59 -24.92 52.19
CA MET A 72 55.80 -25.66 50.94
C MET A 72 55.70 -27.15 51.16
N ASP A 73 56.35 -27.65 52.21
CA ASP A 73 56.23 -29.04 52.62
C ASP A 73 54.79 -29.41 52.99
N GLN A 74 54.03 -28.47 53.58
CA GLN A 74 52.61 -28.68 53.87
C GLN A 74 51.76 -28.73 52.59
N GLN A 75 52.00 -27.83 51.62
CA GLN A 75 51.31 -27.89 50.33
C GLN A 75 51.68 -29.12 49.51
N LEU A 76 52.94 -29.53 49.54
CA LEU A 76 53.40 -30.78 48.91
C LEU A 76 52.70 -31.98 49.54
N LYS A 77 52.60 -32.05 50.86
CA LYS A 77 51.86 -33.13 51.55
C LYS A 77 50.38 -33.17 51.16
N LEU A 78 49.72 -32.01 51.09
CA LEU A 78 48.32 -31.95 50.65
C LEU A 78 48.15 -32.45 49.20
N LEU A 79 49.05 -32.05 48.29
CA LEU A 79 49.04 -32.53 46.90
C LEU A 79 49.39 -34.03 46.79
N GLU A 80 50.28 -34.53 47.64
CA GLU A 80 50.62 -35.95 47.73
C GLU A 80 49.43 -36.77 48.23
N ASP A 81 48.72 -36.28 49.23
CA ASP A 81 47.49 -36.88 49.76
C ASP A 81 46.37 -36.86 48.71
N ASP A 82 46.19 -35.76 47.98
CA ASP A 82 45.23 -35.66 46.86
C ASP A 82 45.59 -36.62 45.72
N CYS A 83 46.87 -36.69 45.35
CA CYS A 83 47.36 -37.66 44.37
C CYS A 83 47.13 -39.09 44.84
N ALA A 84 47.33 -39.38 46.13
CA ALA A 84 47.05 -40.70 46.71
C ALA A 84 45.55 -41.02 46.66
N ALA A 85 44.68 -40.07 46.99
CA ALA A 85 43.23 -40.22 46.89
C ALA A 85 42.77 -40.45 45.43
N TYR A 86 43.30 -39.70 44.46
CA TYR A 86 43.02 -39.93 43.04
C TYR A 86 43.49 -41.29 42.57
N ARG A 87 44.68 -41.75 42.99
CA ARG A 87 45.17 -43.09 42.67
C ARG A 87 44.25 -44.17 43.25
N GLN A 88 43.83 -44.03 44.51
CA GLN A 88 42.87 -44.95 45.14
C GLN A 88 41.54 -44.98 44.38
N LEU A 89 41.03 -43.82 43.94
CA LEU A 89 39.81 -43.76 43.12
C LEU A 89 40.00 -44.47 41.77
N ILE A 90 41.14 -44.24 41.12
CA ILE A 90 41.49 -44.90 39.85
C ILE A 90 41.56 -46.41 40.04
N ASP A 91 42.21 -46.89 41.08
CA ASP A 91 42.37 -48.33 41.33
C ASP A 91 41.03 -48.97 41.74
N TYR A 92 40.22 -48.30 42.55
CA TYR A 92 38.83 -48.70 42.81
C TYR A 92 37.99 -48.79 41.54
N LEU A 93 38.11 -47.83 40.63
CA LEU A 93 37.42 -47.87 39.33
C LEU A 93 37.95 -48.99 38.44
N LYS A 94 39.27 -49.24 38.42
CA LYS A 94 39.86 -50.37 37.69
C LYS A 94 39.41 -51.71 38.23
N GLU A 95 39.30 -51.88 39.55
CA GLU A 95 38.80 -53.11 40.16
C GLU A 95 37.32 -53.32 39.87
N LYS A 96 36.49 -52.29 40.06
CA LYS A 96 35.06 -52.35 39.74
C LYS A 96 34.78 -52.62 38.26
N HIS A 97 35.61 -52.09 37.38
CA HIS A 97 35.52 -52.30 35.94
C HIS A 97 36.54 -53.32 35.41
N SER A 98 37.12 -54.18 36.27
CA SER A 98 38.11 -55.19 35.84
C SER A 98 37.51 -56.24 34.91
N ASN A 99 36.20 -56.50 35.05
CA ASN A 99 35.42 -57.36 34.18
C ASN A 99 34.60 -56.58 33.14
N ALA A 100 34.83 -55.26 33.03
CA ALA A 100 34.23 -54.49 31.95
C ALA A 100 34.79 -55.04 30.64
N ASP A 101 33.90 -55.47 29.76
CA ASP A 101 34.26 -56.06 28.49
C ASP A 101 34.78 -54.95 27.56
N ILE A 102 36.04 -54.55 27.74
CA ILE A 102 36.73 -53.47 27.01
C ILE A 102 36.63 -53.71 25.49
N ALA A 103 36.60 -54.97 25.08
CA ALA A 103 36.39 -55.35 23.69
C ALA A 103 34.99 -54.96 23.22
N SER A 104 33.95 -55.26 24.00
CA SER A 104 32.57 -54.82 23.72
C SER A 104 32.48 -53.30 23.61
N TYR A 105 33.03 -52.53 24.56
CA TYR A 105 32.97 -51.07 24.54
C TYR A 105 33.74 -50.45 23.36
N LYS A 106 34.91 -51.01 23.01
CA LYS A 106 35.65 -50.61 21.80
C LYS A 106 34.85 -50.89 20.54
N GLN A 107 34.12 -52.01 20.50
CA GLN A 107 33.24 -52.34 19.38
C GLN A 107 32.04 -51.39 19.32
N THR A 108 31.40 -51.06 20.45
CA THR A 108 30.32 -50.07 20.51
C THR A 108 30.81 -48.70 20.04
N LEU A 109 32.00 -48.28 20.45
CA LEU A 109 32.59 -47.00 20.02
C LEU A 109 32.88 -46.96 18.52
N ARG A 110 33.31 -48.09 17.93
CA ARG A 110 33.45 -48.21 16.46
C ARG A 110 32.10 -48.14 15.75
N ASN A 111 31.09 -48.84 16.27
CA ASN A 111 29.74 -48.81 15.69
C ASN A 111 29.15 -47.39 15.75
N LEU A 112 29.24 -46.73 16.90
CA LEU A 112 28.76 -45.35 17.07
C LEU A 112 29.49 -44.35 16.16
N LYS A 113 30.80 -44.50 15.96
CA LYS A 113 31.55 -43.67 15.00
C LYS A 113 31.13 -43.92 13.55
N ALA A 114 30.80 -45.16 13.20
CA ALA A 114 30.29 -45.49 11.88
C ALA A 114 28.88 -44.89 11.68
N GLU A 115 28.02 -44.98 12.71
CA GLU A 115 26.70 -44.35 12.72
C GLU A 115 26.80 -42.82 12.62
N GLU A 116 27.67 -42.19 13.40
CA GLU A 116 27.91 -40.74 13.35
C GLU A 116 28.35 -40.29 11.96
N SER A 117 29.29 -41.01 11.33
CA SER A 117 29.75 -40.65 9.98
C SER A 117 28.67 -40.87 8.91
N ALA A 118 27.84 -41.91 9.05
CA ALA A 118 26.69 -42.13 8.18
C ALA A 118 25.61 -41.04 8.35
N LEU A 119 25.31 -40.65 9.59
CA LEU A 119 24.34 -39.60 9.89
C LEU A 119 24.82 -38.24 9.37
N LYS A 120 26.12 -37.96 9.51
CA LYS A 120 26.71 -36.73 8.99
C LYS A 120 26.64 -36.65 7.46
N ALA A 121 26.89 -37.75 6.77
CA ALA A 121 26.73 -37.82 5.32
C ALA A 121 25.27 -37.59 4.88
N GLN A 122 24.29 -38.14 5.62
CA GLN A 122 22.86 -37.87 5.35
C GLN A 122 22.50 -36.41 5.62
N PHE A 123 23.02 -35.82 6.69
CA PHE A 123 22.81 -34.40 7.00
C PHE A 123 23.36 -33.51 5.90
N ASP A 124 24.59 -33.75 5.44
CA ASP A 124 25.20 -32.99 4.35
C ASP A 124 24.38 -33.11 3.05
N GLN A 125 23.86 -34.29 2.74
CA GLN A 125 22.95 -34.50 1.61
C GLN A 125 21.67 -33.66 1.75
N LEU A 126 21.01 -33.72 2.92
CA LEU A 126 19.80 -32.93 3.17
C LEU A 126 20.07 -31.42 3.08
N CYS A 127 21.20 -30.93 3.57
CA CYS A 127 21.57 -29.52 3.43
C CYS A 127 21.74 -29.11 1.96
N THR A 128 22.31 -29.98 1.12
CA THR A 128 22.41 -29.69 -0.32
C THR A 128 21.06 -29.69 -1.02
N GLU A 129 20.14 -30.57 -0.61
CA GLU A 129 18.78 -30.60 -1.14
C GLU A 129 17.98 -29.37 -0.70
N GLU A 130 18.10 -28.96 0.57
CA GLU A 130 17.48 -27.75 1.11
C GLU A 130 17.95 -26.51 0.34
N ALA A 131 19.27 -26.35 0.14
CA ALA A 131 19.81 -25.24 -0.63
C ALA A 131 19.32 -25.21 -2.08
N ARG A 132 19.14 -26.38 -2.71
CA ARG A 132 18.57 -26.48 -4.06
C ARG A 132 17.09 -26.06 -4.07
N LEU A 133 16.31 -26.56 -3.12
CA LEU A 133 14.88 -26.25 -3.02
C LEU A 133 14.66 -24.77 -2.70
N ASP A 134 15.47 -24.16 -1.85
CA ASP A 134 15.42 -22.73 -1.55
C ASP A 134 15.71 -21.88 -2.79
N ALA A 135 16.68 -22.27 -3.60
CA ALA A 135 16.97 -21.59 -4.86
C ALA A 135 15.79 -21.68 -5.84
N GLU A 136 15.20 -22.86 -6.00
CA GLU A 136 14.01 -23.07 -6.84
C GLU A 136 12.80 -22.27 -6.32
N LEU A 137 12.60 -22.23 -5.01
CA LEU A 137 11.51 -21.50 -4.38
C LEU A 137 11.67 -19.99 -4.57
N MET A 138 12.89 -19.46 -4.49
CA MET A 138 13.17 -18.05 -4.77
C MET A 138 12.90 -17.70 -6.25
N GLU A 139 13.29 -18.56 -7.19
CA GLU A 139 12.99 -18.37 -8.61
C GLU A 139 11.48 -18.36 -8.86
N LYS A 140 10.74 -19.31 -8.27
CA LYS A 140 9.28 -19.37 -8.42
C LYS A 140 8.56 -18.17 -7.79
N LYS A 141 9.06 -17.66 -6.66
CA LYS A 141 8.53 -16.44 -6.04
C LYS A 141 8.73 -15.22 -6.93
N ALA A 142 9.93 -15.03 -7.48
CA ALA A 142 10.22 -13.93 -8.39
C ALA A 142 9.34 -13.98 -9.65
N ALA A 143 9.19 -15.18 -10.24
CA ALA A 143 8.30 -15.38 -11.38
C ALA A 143 6.82 -15.11 -11.05
N LEU A 144 6.37 -15.48 -9.84
CA LEU A 144 5.01 -15.17 -9.38
C LEU A 144 4.82 -13.67 -9.23
N GLU A 145 5.76 -12.95 -8.62
CA GLU A 145 5.70 -11.49 -8.46
C GLU A 145 5.60 -10.79 -9.82
N GLU A 146 6.41 -11.17 -10.80
CA GLU A 146 6.32 -10.64 -12.17
C GLU A 146 4.92 -10.86 -12.78
N LYS A 147 4.36 -12.07 -12.63
CA LYS A 147 3.01 -12.37 -13.13
C LYS A 147 1.93 -11.57 -12.41
N THR A 148 2.05 -11.35 -11.10
CA THR A 148 1.09 -10.53 -10.36
C THR A 148 1.11 -9.06 -10.81
N GLU A 149 2.27 -8.51 -11.14
CA GLU A 149 2.37 -7.14 -11.67
C GLU A 149 1.80 -7.04 -13.09
N GLU A 150 2.07 -8.05 -13.96
CA GLU A 150 1.43 -8.14 -15.28
C GLU A 150 -0.10 -8.18 -15.17
N GLU A 151 -0.64 -9.00 -14.27
CA GLU A 151 -2.08 -9.08 -14.01
C GLU A 151 -2.62 -7.75 -13.49
N ALA A 152 -1.95 -7.11 -12.53
CA ALA A 152 -2.36 -5.81 -12.01
C ALA A 152 -2.36 -4.72 -13.10
N SER A 153 -1.41 -4.76 -14.03
CA SER A 153 -1.36 -3.88 -15.20
C SER A 153 -2.53 -4.15 -16.16
N ARG A 154 -2.82 -5.42 -16.47
CA ARG A 154 -3.98 -5.80 -17.30
C ARG A 154 -5.30 -5.39 -16.65
N TRP A 155 -5.43 -5.56 -15.34
CA TRP A 155 -6.61 -5.13 -14.60
C TRP A 155 -6.79 -3.61 -14.65
N ARG A 156 -5.71 -2.82 -14.56
CA ARG A 156 -5.77 -1.36 -14.76
C ARG A 156 -6.30 -1.02 -16.16
N GLN A 157 -5.75 -1.65 -17.20
CA GLN A 157 -6.20 -1.42 -18.58
C GLN A 157 -7.66 -1.82 -18.79
N PHE A 158 -8.10 -2.95 -18.23
CA PHE A 158 -9.49 -3.38 -18.29
C PHE A 158 -10.41 -2.36 -17.64
N ARG A 159 -10.07 -1.86 -16.44
CA ARG A 159 -10.87 -0.82 -15.76
C ARG A 159 -10.95 0.46 -16.58
N ASP A 160 -9.84 0.91 -17.15
CA ASP A 160 -9.82 2.12 -17.98
C ASP A 160 -10.65 1.95 -19.26
N ASN A 161 -10.57 0.80 -19.91
CA ASN A 161 -11.39 0.48 -21.09
C ASN A 161 -12.88 0.42 -20.71
N HIS A 162 -13.22 -0.25 -19.61
CA HIS A 162 -14.58 -0.36 -19.14
C HIS A 162 -15.19 1.01 -18.82
N ARG A 163 -14.44 1.90 -18.16
CA ARG A 163 -14.87 3.30 -17.93
C ARG A 163 -15.15 4.01 -19.26
N ARG A 164 -14.24 3.91 -20.24
CA ARG A 164 -14.45 4.52 -21.57
C ARG A 164 -15.69 3.97 -22.26
N LEU A 165 -15.98 2.68 -22.10
CA LEU A 165 -17.15 2.05 -22.69
C LEU A 165 -18.43 2.62 -22.07
N LEU A 166 -18.48 2.77 -20.74
CA LEU A 166 -19.59 3.40 -20.04
C LEU A 166 -19.79 4.87 -20.47
N ASP A 167 -18.70 5.64 -20.59
CA ASP A 167 -18.77 7.04 -21.05
C ASP A 167 -19.33 7.13 -22.49
N LEU A 168 -18.97 6.19 -23.37
CA LEU A 168 -19.48 6.13 -24.73
C LEU A 168 -20.95 5.70 -24.79
N ASP A 169 -21.36 4.76 -23.95
CA ASP A 169 -22.75 4.33 -23.83
C ASP A 169 -23.63 5.49 -23.33
N GLU A 170 -23.19 6.23 -22.31
CA GLU A 170 -23.89 7.43 -21.83
C GLU A 170 -24.03 8.49 -22.94
N LYS A 171 -22.95 8.79 -23.66
CA LYS A 171 -23.00 9.73 -24.80
C LYS A 171 -23.97 9.27 -25.88
N THR A 172 -23.99 7.97 -26.17
CA THR A 172 -24.90 7.40 -27.18
C THR A 172 -26.36 7.54 -26.73
N ARG A 173 -26.67 7.23 -25.46
CA ARG A 173 -28.01 7.41 -24.89
C ARG A 173 -28.46 8.87 -24.92
N ASN A 174 -27.55 9.80 -24.62
CA ASN A 174 -27.84 11.23 -24.67
C ASN A 174 -28.13 11.68 -26.11
N ALA A 175 -27.30 11.28 -27.07
CA ALA A 175 -27.54 11.58 -28.49
C ALA A 175 -28.87 10.99 -29.00
N ASP A 176 -29.21 9.76 -28.59
CA ASP A 176 -30.50 9.13 -28.94
C ASP A 176 -31.68 9.89 -28.33
N ALA A 177 -31.55 10.39 -27.11
CA ALA A 177 -32.58 11.19 -26.45
C ALA A 177 -32.79 12.53 -27.18
N GLU A 178 -31.70 13.20 -27.56
CA GLU A 178 -31.73 14.44 -28.35
C GLU A 178 -32.38 14.21 -29.72
N LEU A 179 -32.02 13.12 -30.40
CA LEU A 179 -32.59 12.75 -31.69
C LEU A 179 -34.11 12.51 -31.58
N ARG A 180 -34.55 11.79 -30.55
CA ARG A 180 -35.99 11.57 -30.29
C ARG A 180 -36.71 12.89 -30.03
N TYR A 181 -36.13 13.77 -29.21
CA TYR A 181 -36.72 15.07 -28.93
C TYR A 181 -36.85 15.91 -30.20
N ALA A 182 -35.77 16.00 -30.99
CA ALA A 182 -35.76 16.75 -32.25
C ALA A 182 -36.77 16.18 -33.26
N ALA A 183 -36.85 14.85 -33.38
CA ALA A 183 -37.82 14.18 -34.25
C ALA A 183 -39.27 14.49 -33.82
N GLU A 184 -39.55 14.51 -32.52
CA GLU A 184 -40.86 14.86 -32.00
C GLU A 184 -41.21 16.34 -32.24
N GLN A 185 -40.26 17.27 -32.02
CA GLN A 185 -40.51 18.68 -32.34
C GLN A 185 -40.72 18.89 -33.85
N HIS A 186 -39.94 18.19 -34.69
CA HIS A 186 -40.13 18.22 -36.13
C HIS A 186 -41.52 17.70 -36.51
N ARG A 187 -41.95 16.57 -35.93
CA ARG A 187 -43.29 16.01 -36.16
C ARG A 187 -44.37 17.00 -35.75
N ARG A 188 -44.26 17.62 -34.58
CA ARG A 188 -45.19 18.66 -34.13
C ARG A 188 -45.24 19.83 -35.09
N LEU A 189 -44.09 20.34 -35.55
CA LEU A 189 -44.02 21.44 -36.51
C LEU A 189 -44.61 21.07 -37.88
N ALA A 190 -44.37 19.84 -38.34
CA ALA A 190 -44.91 19.32 -39.60
C ALA A 190 -46.42 19.14 -39.53
N ASP A 191 -46.94 18.66 -38.40
CA ASP A 191 -48.38 18.48 -38.16
C ASP A 191 -49.08 19.84 -37.93
N THR A 192 -48.38 20.85 -37.42
CA THR A 192 -48.94 22.20 -37.24
C THR A 192 -48.98 22.98 -38.55
N ASN A 193 -50.08 22.88 -39.27
CA ASN A 193 -50.39 23.82 -40.33
C ASN A 193 -50.77 25.18 -39.71
N ALA A 194 -49.98 26.22 -40.00
CA ALA A 194 -50.23 27.57 -39.49
C ALA A 194 -51.61 28.12 -39.88
N LEU A 195 -52.17 27.68 -41.02
CA LEU A 195 -53.52 28.10 -41.42
C LEU A 195 -54.61 27.49 -40.52
N ASP A 196 -54.45 26.22 -40.13
CA ASP A 196 -55.41 25.53 -39.27
C ASP A 196 -55.36 26.09 -37.83
N LEU A 197 -54.19 26.58 -37.39
CA LEU A 197 -54.03 27.27 -36.11
C LEU A 197 -54.63 28.67 -36.10
N VAL A 198 -54.47 29.44 -37.18
CA VAL A 198 -54.94 30.84 -37.25
C VAL A 198 -56.42 30.93 -37.62
N PHE A 199 -56.94 29.98 -38.39
CA PHE A 199 -58.34 29.93 -38.83
C PHE A 199 -58.94 28.57 -38.50
N ASN A 200 -59.26 28.36 -37.22
CA ASN A 200 -59.89 27.13 -36.77
C ASN A 200 -61.37 27.12 -37.17
N ILE A 201 -61.70 26.39 -38.23
CA ILE A 201 -63.08 26.17 -38.67
C ILE A 201 -63.56 24.85 -38.08
N TRP A 202 -64.57 24.91 -37.23
CA TRP A 202 -65.16 23.75 -36.58
C TRP A 202 -66.68 23.81 -36.64
N VAL A 203 -67.32 22.65 -36.49
CA VAL A 203 -68.77 22.55 -36.35
C VAL A 203 -69.03 21.90 -35.01
N ASP A 204 -69.91 22.49 -34.21
CA ASP A 204 -70.25 21.94 -32.90
C ASP A 204 -70.89 20.55 -33.05
N PRO A 205 -70.32 19.49 -32.47
CA PRO A 205 -70.89 18.14 -32.52
C PRO A 205 -72.30 18.06 -31.93
N ALA A 206 -72.67 18.96 -31.01
CA ALA A 206 -74.00 18.98 -30.40
C ALA A 206 -75.05 19.61 -31.33
N ASP A 207 -74.67 20.66 -32.07
CA ASP A 207 -75.59 21.45 -32.88
C ASP A 207 -75.58 21.06 -34.37
N GLY A 208 -74.44 20.61 -34.91
CA GLY A 208 -74.24 20.09 -36.27
C GLY A 208 -74.61 21.00 -37.45
N ILE A 209 -75.28 22.13 -37.20
CA ILE A 209 -75.97 22.94 -38.21
C ILE A 209 -75.25 24.27 -38.47
N ILE A 210 -74.58 24.84 -37.47
CA ILE A 210 -73.87 26.13 -37.58
C ILE A 210 -72.36 25.87 -37.51
N GLY A 211 -71.64 26.37 -38.51
CA GLY A 211 -70.17 26.38 -38.51
C GLY A 211 -69.63 27.57 -37.74
N GLU A 212 -68.49 27.38 -37.08
CA GLU A 212 -67.78 28.41 -36.34
C GLU A 212 -66.37 28.60 -36.90
N ILE A 213 -65.90 29.84 -36.92
CA ILE A 213 -64.52 30.19 -37.27
C ILE A 213 -63.87 30.96 -36.12
N ASN A 214 -62.76 30.46 -35.57
CA ASN A 214 -62.07 31.04 -34.41
C ASN A 214 -63.01 31.32 -33.20
N GLY A 215 -64.08 30.53 -33.06
CA GLY A 215 -65.10 30.69 -32.02
C GLY A 215 -66.20 31.70 -32.32
N PHE A 216 -66.31 32.19 -33.56
CA PHE A 216 -67.44 33.02 -34.03
C PHE A 216 -68.42 32.20 -34.86
N ARG A 217 -69.71 32.25 -34.52
CA ARG A 217 -70.77 31.49 -35.21
C ARG A 217 -71.17 32.13 -36.52
N LEU A 218 -71.09 31.36 -37.61
CA LEU A 218 -71.48 31.79 -38.95
C LEU A 218 -72.88 31.26 -39.29
N GLY A 219 -73.91 31.88 -38.73
CA GLY A 219 -75.27 31.52 -39.05
C GLY A 219 -76.28 32.00 -38.02
N ARG A 220 -77.56 31.93 -38.39
CA ARG A 220 -78.66 32.24 -37.49
C ARG A 220 -79.78 31.26 -37.73
N LEU A 221 -80.21 30.59 -36.66
CA LEU A 221 -81.37 29.70 -36.68
C LEU A 221 -82.56 30.39 -36.02
N PRO A 222 -83.81 30.02 -36.35
CA PRO A 222 -84.99 30.53 -35.66
C PRO A 222 -84.96 30.28 -34.15
N ASP A 223 -84.33 29.16 -33.74
CA ASP A 223 -84.21 28.73 -32.34
C ASP A 223 -82.95 29.31 -31.64
N ARG A 224 -81.94 29.72 -32.40
CA ARG A 224 -80.66 30.26 -31.89
C ARG A 224 -80.30 31.54 -32.60
N LEU A 225 -80.55 32.66 -31.93
CA LEU A 225 -80.27 34.00 -32.42
C LEU A 225 -78.82 34.37 -32.12
N VAL A 226 -77.99 34.39 -33.16
CA VAL A 226 -76.62 34.93 -33.11
C VAL A 226 -76.68 36.41 -33.48
N ASP A 227 -75.90 37.22 -32.77
CA ASP A 227 -75.83 38.66 -32.97
C ASP A 227 -75.11 39.03 -34.26
N TRP A 228 -75.62 40.04 -34.98
CA TRP A 228 -75.03 40.50 -36.24
C TRP A 228 -73.55 40.87 -36.14
N PRO A 229 -73.05 41.56 -35.08
CA PRO A 229 -71.62 41.78 -34.89
C PRO A 229 -70.78 40.50 -34.88
N GLU A 230 -71.28 39.41 -34.32
CA GLU A 230 -70.58 38.12 -34.25
C GLU A 230 -70.51 37.48 -35.64
N ILE A 231 -71.63 37.48 -36.38
CA ILE A 231 -71.69 37.00 -37.78
C ILE A 231 -70.77 37.84 -38.67
N ASN A 232 -70.77 39.16 -38.49
CA ASN A 232 -69.92 40.09 -39.23
C ASN A 232 -68.43 39.84 -38.94
N ALA A 233 -68.07 39.56 -37.68
CA ALA A 233 -66.71 39.18 -37.31
C ALA A 233 -66.31 37.84 -37.96
N ALA A 234 -67.20 36.85 -37.99
CA ALA A 234 -66.97 35.58 -38.68
C ALA A 234 -66.73 35.77 -40.19
N TRP A 235 -67.53 36.58 -40.86
CA TRP A 235 -67.30 36.96 -42.27
C TRP A 235 -65.97 37.69 -42.47
N GLY A 236 -65.59 38.54 -41.52
CA GLY A 236 -64.29 39.19 -41.50
C GLY A 236 -63.11 38.21 -41.51
N GLN A 237 -63.18 37.22 -40.63
CA GLN A 237 -62.18 36.15 -40.53
C GLN A 237 -62.13 35.30 -41.81
N LEU A 238 -63.29 35.02 -42.44
CA LEU A 238 -63.36 34.28 -43.70
C LEU A 238 -62.74 35.03 -44.89
N VAL A 239 -63.00 36.33 -44.99
CA VAL A 239 -62.40 37.16 -46.06
C VAL A 239 -60.88 37.22 -45.88
N LEU A 240 -60.41 37.30 -44.63
CA LEU A 240 -58.98 37.26 -44.32
C LEU A 240 -58.35 35.90 -44.67
N LEU A 241 -59.01 34.79 -44.34
CA LEU A 241 -58.58 33.46 -44.73
C LEU A 241 -58.47 33.34 -46.25
N LEU A 242 -59.48 33.80 -46.99
CA LEU A 242 -59.49 33.75 -48.45
C LEU A 242 -58.35 34.59 -49.04
N ASP A 243 -58.11 35.79 -48.51
CA ASP A 243 -57.00 36.64 -48.93
C ASP A 243 -55.64 35.94 -48.72
N VAL A 244 -55.42 35.34 -47.55
CA VAL A 244 -54.19 34.59 -47.24
C VAL A 244 -54.02 33.37 -48.15
N LEU A 245 -55.10 32.62 -48.43
CA LEU A 245 -55.07 31.47 -49.34
C LEU A 245 -54.73 31.88 -50.77
N MET A 246 -55.31 32.99 -51.26
CA MET A 246 -55.03 33.51 -52.60
C MET A 246 -53.58 33.98 -52.73
N HIS A 247 -53.05 34.67 -51.70
CA HIS A 247 -51.64 35.05 -51.64
C HIS A 247 -50.72 33.82 -51.62
N ARG A 248 -51.04 32.79 -50.81
CA ARG A 248 -50.25 31.55 -50.72
C ARG A 248 -50.27 30.73 -52.02
N ALA A 249 -51.40 30.67 -52.71
CA ALA A 249 -51.55 29.98 -53.99
C ALA A 249 -51.02 30.79 -55.19
N GLY A 250 -50.62 32.06 -54.99
CA GLY A 250 -50.15 32.95 -56.06
C GLY A 250 -51.23 33.34 -57.06
N VAL A 251 -52.51 33.18 -56.71
CA VAL A 251 -53.65 33.50 -57.60
C VAL A 251 -53.99 34.97 -57.48
N LYS A 252 -53.71 35.74 -58.54
CA LYS A 252 -54.17 37.13 -58.65
C LYS A 252 -55.55 37.15 -59.29
N SER A 253 -56.57 37.56 -58.54
CA SER A 253 -57.90 37.77 -59.08
C SER A 253 -57.98 39.08 -59.85
N ASP A 254 -58.20 38.98 -61.16
CA ASP A 254 -58.44 40.19 -61.96
C ASP A 254 -59.84 40.77 -61.74
N ASN A 255 -60.82 39.97 -61.33
CA ASN A 255 -62.24 40.40 -61.34
C ASN A 255 -62.73 40.99 -60.01
N PHE A 256 -62.06 40.66 -58.90
CA PHE A 256 -62.44 41.11 -57.57
C PHE A 256 -61.21 41.42 -56.71
N LYS A 257 -61.35 42.39 -55.81
CA LYS A 257 -60.37 42.75 -54.79
C LYS A 257 -61.00 42.56 -53.41
N LEU A 258 -60.33 41.80 -52.54
CA LEU A 258 -60.74 41.61 -51.16
C LEU A 258 -60.21 42.78 -50.31
N ILE A 259 -61.05 43.29 -49.42
CA ILE A 259 -60.66 44.32 -48.43
C ILE A 259 -61.04 43.77 -47.06
N THR A 260 -60.02 43.36 -46.31
CA THR A 260 -60.15 42.77 -44.97
C THR A 260 -60.16 43.88 -43.92
N MET A 261 -61.30 44.11 -43.28
CA MET A 261 -61.48 45.15 -42.25
C MET A 261 -62.17 44.56 -41.02
N CYS A 262 -61.73 43.37 -40.57
CA CYS A 262 -62.36 42.63 -39.48
C CYS A 262 -63.88 42.53 -39.69
N SER A 263 -64.70 43.04 -38.77
CA SER A 263 -66.16 43.03 -38.83
C SER A 263 -66.80 43.80 -40.00
N HIS A 264 -66.05 44.63 -40.72
CA HIS A 264 -66.56 45.43 -41.86
C HIS A 264 -65.92 45.05 -43.19
N SER A 265 -65.58 43.78 -43.34
CA SER A 265 -64.94 43.28 -44.56
C SER A 265 -65.86 43.40 -45.78
N CYS A 266 -65.28 43.73 -46.93
CA CYS A 266 -66.02 43.94 -48.18
C CYS A 266 -65.26 43.39 -49.39
N ILE A 267 -66.01 43.06 -50.44
CA ILE A 267 -65.47 42.58 -51.72
C ILE A 267 -65.80 43.63 -52.78
N LEU A 268 -64.78 44.10 -53.49
CA LEU A 268 -64.90 45.05 -54.59
C LEU A 268 -64.83 44.31 -55.92
N TYR A 269 -65.91 44.34 -56.72
CA TYR A 269 -65.91 43.80 -58.08
C TYR A 269 -65.50 44.88 -59.11
N LYS A 270 -64.88 44.50 -60.24
CA LYS A 270 -64.31 45.41 -61.28
C LYS A 270 -65.31 46.33 -62.02
N ARG A 271 -66.48 46.62 -61.45
CA ARG A 271 -67.46 47.63 -61.89
C ARG A 271 -68.02 48.44 -60.72
N GLN A 272 -67.18 49.01 -59.85
CA GLN A 272 -67.59 49.92 -58.74
C GLN A 272 -68.77 49.44 -57.85
N VAL A 273 -69.08 48.14 -57.84
CA VAL A 273 -70.10 47.57 -56.96
C VAL A 273 -69.40 47.07 -55.72
N PHE A 274 -69.73 47.67 -54.58
CA PHE A 274 -69.32 47.19 -53.26
C PHE A 274 -70.29 46.10 -52.81
N ILE A 275 -69.77 44.90 -52.56
CA ILE A 275 -70.50 43.84 -51.88
C ILE A 275 -70.07 43.90 -50.41
N TYR A 276 -70.96 44.43 -49.56
CA TYR A 276 -70.77 44.44 -48.12
C TYR A 276 -71.15 43.08 -47.55
N LEU A 277 -70.21 42.43 -46.86
CA LEU A 277 -70.41 41.13 -46.20
C LEU A 277 -70.79 41.28 -44.72
N TYR A 278 -71.28 42.47 -44.34
CA TYR A 278 -71.70 42.76 -42.99
C TYR A 278 -73.05 43.45 -43.01
N GLN A 279 -73.84 43.20 -41.96
CA GLN A 279 -75.10 43.89 -41.73
C GLN A 279 -74.94 44.83 -40.54
N THR A 280 -75.00 46.14 -40.80
CA THR A 280 -75.26 47.14 -39.76
C THR A 280 -76.75 47.13 -39.50
N ARG A 281 -77.17 46.63 -38.33
CA ARG A 281 -78.58 46.71 -37.91
C ARG A 281 -79.01 48.19 -37.91
N ILE A 282 -80.16 48.45 -38.52
CA ILE A 282 -81.17 49.36 -37.95
C ILE A 282 -81.90 48.55 -36.88
#